data_AF-A0A2E9BB99-F1
#
_entry.id   AF-A0A2E9BB99-F1
#
_cell.length_a   1.000
_cell.length_b   1.000
_cell.length_c   1.000
_cell.angle_alpha   90.00
_cell.angle_beta   90.00
_cell.angle_gamma   90.00
#
_symmetry.space_group_name_H-M   'P 1'
#
loop_
_entity.id
_entity.type
_entity.pdbx_description
1 polymer ?
#
loop_
_entity_poly.entity_id
_entity_poly.type
_entity_poly.pdbx_seq_one_letter_code
_entity_poly.pdbx_strand_id
1 'polypeptide(L)'
;MGVNKMSEEKPSSVSFGRPGSGVYPTTPIGEIHEGIPTGRDVEWEPLVDFRRNEVSENTIHGAVAWAHGTDVIHSFGGNVLCYGRSMMKPLMMKTFVDVLDKELSWEQKAIACSSHNGDTEHVSTAQSILSDSEWGLMQCPLDVPLVQFGRQVRRPRRWFHTCSGEHAAILKALRLKGINRAGYTLPQSD
;
A
#
# COMPACT_ATOMS: atom_id res chain seq x y z
N MET A 1 33.95 -7.09 38.49
CA MET A 1 33.36 -6.21 37.45
C MET A 1 32.62 -7.10 36.48
N GLY A 2 31.29 -7.20 36.63
CA GLY A 2 30.46 -8.02 35.76
C GLY A 2 30.30 -7.32 34.42
N VAL A 3 30.66 -8.01 33.35
CA VAL A 3 30.37 -7.58 31.97
C VAL A 3 28.85 -7.56 31.83
N ASN A 4 28.26 -6.37 31.67
CA ASN A 4 26.87 -6.22 31.30
C ASN A 4 26.70 -6.93 29.96
N LYS A 5 26.08 -8.11 29.98
CA LYS A 5 25.62 -8.79 28.79
C LYS A 5 24.49 -7.90 28.26
N MET A 6 24.78 -7.04 27.29
CA MET A 6 23.74 -6.43 26.47
C MET A 6 22.84 -7.59 26.04
N SER A 7 21.60 -7.60 26.52
CA SER A 7 20.58 -8.43 25.92
C SER A 7 20.61 -8.10 24.43
N GLU A 8 20.90 -9.09 23.59
CA GLU A 8 20.59 -8.99 22.18
C GLU A 8 19.06 -8.88 22.10
N GLU A 9 18.53 -7.67 22.27
CA GLU A 9 17.14 -7.35 21.98
C GLU A 9 16.97 -7.57 20.47
N LYS A 10 16.60 -8.80 20.11
CA LYS A 10 16.20 -9.11 18.76
C LYS A 10 15.01 -8.21 18.44
N PRO A 11 15.03 -7.47 17.32
CA PRO A 11 13.92 -6.62 16.92
C PRO A 11 12.60 -7.41 17.02
N SER A 12 11.54 -6.83 17.57
CA SER A 12 10.25 -7.52 17.76
C SER A 12 9.69 -8.11 16.46
N SER A 13 10.02 -7.49 15.32
CA SER A 13 9.72 -7.95 13.97
C SER A 13 10.38 -9.29 13.56
N VAL A 14 11.41 -9.75 14.26
CA VAL A 14 12.16 -10.98 13.96
C VAL A 14 12.07 -12.06 15.05
N SER A 15 11.15 -11.91 16.01
CA SER A 15 10.85 -12.91 17.03
C SER A 15 10.17 -14.17 16.43
N PHE A 16 10.14 -15.28 17.20
CA PHE A 16 9.72 -16.60 16.72
C PHE A 16 8.24 -16.59 16.26
N GLY A 17 7.94 -17.17 15.07
CA GLY A 17 6.58 -17.23 14.51
C GLY A 17 6.38 -16.45 13.20
N ARG A 18 7.28 -16.61 12.21
CA ARG A 18 7.20 -15.97 10.88
C ARG A 18 5.80 -16.09 10.26
N PRO A 19 4.99 -15.01 10.20
CA PRO A 19 3.80 -15.03 9.38
C PRO A 19 4.23 -14.95 7.91
N GLY A 20 3.74 -15.84 7.06
CA GLY A 20 3.77 -15.64 5.60
C GLY A 20 4.83 -16.40 4.78
N SER A 21 5.64 -17.30 5.36
CA SER A 21 6.48 -18.19 4.53
C SER A 21 5.78 -19.46 4.04
N GLY A 22 4.62 -19.82 4.61
CA GLY A 22 3.92 -21.05 4.24
C GLY A 22 2.41 -21.10 4.48
N VAL A 23 1.77 -20.04 4.99
CA VAL A 23 0.35 -20.09 5.37
C VAL A 23 -0.35 -18.80 4.91
N TYR A 24 -1.38 -18.95 4.08
CA TYR A 24 -2.28 -17.90 3.63
C TYR A 24 -3.64 -18.16 4.30
N PRO A 25 -4.25 -17.19 5.01
CA PRO A 25 -5.56 -17.39 5.61
C PRO A 25 -6.61 -17.72 4.56
N THR A 26 -7.42 -18.76 4.78
CA THR A 26 -8.43 -19.25 3.82
C THR A 26 -9.85 -18.82 4.17
N THR A 27 -10.07 -18.25 5.36
CA THR A 27 -11.40 -17.86 5.84
C THR A 27 -11.47 -16.35 6.14
N PRO A 28 -12.60 -15.68 5.82
CA PRO A 28 -12.78 -14.25 6.09
C PRO A 28 -13.13 -13.95 7.55
N ILE A 29 -13.52 -14.97 8.32
CA ILE A 29 -13.92 -14.86 9.73
C ILE A 29 -12.81 -15.51 10.54
N GLY A 30 -11.83 -14.69 10.92
CA GLY A 30 -10.67 -14.93 11.81
C GLY A 30 -10.52 -16.26 12.53
N GLU A 31 -10.51 -17.39 11.82
CA GLU A 31 -10.03 -18.65 12.37
C GLU A 31 -8.57 -18.48 12.74
N ILE A 32 -8.23 -18.86 13.96
CA ILE A 32 -6.88 -18.73 14.48
C ILE A 32 -6.03 -19.80 13.79
N HIS A 33 -5.10 -19.37 12.94
CA HIS A 33 -4.11 -20.24 12.33
C HIS A 33 -2.88 -20.33 13.24
N GLU A 34 -2.48 -21.54 13.59
CA GLU A 34 -1.28 -21.77 14.40
C GLU A 34 -0.05 -21.12 13.74
N GLY A 35 0.67 -20.28 14.49
CA GLY A 35 1.86 -19.58 14.00
C GLY A 35 1.61 -18.29 13.19
N ILE A 36 0.35 -17.87 12.98
CA ILE A 36 0.03 -16.55 12.43
C ILE A 36 -0.57 -15.67 13.55
N PRO A 37 0.20 -14.72 14.12
CA PRO A 37 -0.36 -13.73 15.04
C PRO A 37 -1.33 -12.82 14.31
N THR A 38 -2.52 -12.63 14.90
CA THR A 38 -3.47 -11.62 14.44
C THR A 38 -3.16 -10.27 15.08
N GLY A 39 -3.83 -9.21 14.64
CA GLY A 39 -3.76 -7.91 15.31
C GLY A 39 -4.27 -7.92 16.77
N ARG A 40 -4.76 -9.04 17.30
CA ARG A 40 -5.10 -9.19 18.73
C ARG A 40 -3.96 -9.80 19.55
N ASP A 41 -3.01 -10.45 18.88
CA ASP A 41 -1.99 -11.30 19.50
C ASP A 41 -0.60 -10.63 19.52
N VAL A 42 -0.56 -9.30 19.30
CA VAL A 42 0.68 -8.54 19.25
C VAL A 42 0.71 -7.43 20.28
N GLU A 43 1.92 -7.15 20.75
CA GLU A 43 2.22 -6.02 21.61
C GLU A 43 2.25 -4.75 20.76
N TRP A 44 1.05 -4.21 20.50
CA TRP A 44 0.91 -2.92 19.87
C TRP A 44 1.50 -1.83 20.75
N GLU A 45 2.43 -1.06 20.18
CA GLU A 45 3.06 0.05 20.87
C GLU A 45 2.35 1.37 20.53
N PRO A 46 2.16 2.29 21.50
CA PRO A 46 1.61 3.61 21.22
C PRO A 46 2.61 4.43 20.38
N LEU A 47 2.24 4.74 19.14
CA LEU A 47 3.04 5.55 18.22
C LEU A 47 2.82 7.05 18.43
N VAL A 48 1.56 7.44 18.66
CA VAL A 48 1.15 8.84 18.81
C VAL A 48 0.08 8.91 19.88
N ASP A 49 0.21 9.85 20.82
CA ASP A 49 -0.75 10.10 21.89
C ASP A 49 -1.22 11.56 21.82
N PHE A 50 -2.40 11.79 21.25
CA PHE A 50 -3.04 13.10 21.22
C PHE A 50 -3.66 13.39 22.58
N ARG A 51 -3.26 14.50 23.19
CA ARG A 51 -3.70 14.90 24.53
C ARG A 51 -4.49 16.20 24.50
N ARG A 52 -5.52 16.27 25.35
CA ARG A 52 -6.23 17.51 25.69
C ARG A 52 -6.13 17.74 27.17
N ASN A 53 -5.56 18.88 27.57
CA ASN A 53 -5.30 19.22 28.97
C ASN A 53 -4.52 18.12 29.70
N GLU A 54 -3.43 17.63 29.08
CA GLU A 54 -2.58 16.55 29.62
C GLU A 54 -3.23 15.17 29.77
N VAL A 55 -4.48 14.99 29.33
CA VAL A 55 -5.19 13.70 29.32
C VAL A 55 -5.20 13.13 27.91
N SER A 56 -4.83 11.86 27.76
CA SER A 56 -4.91 11.14 26.49
C SER A 56 -6.34 11.12 25.96
N GLU A 57 -6.52 11.69 24.77
CA GLU A 57 -7.80 11.73 24.05
C GLU A 57 -7.83 10.68 22.93
N ASN A 58 -6.71 10.50 22.24
CA ASN A 58 -6.59 9.50 21.18
C ASN A 58 -5.16 8.96 21.12
N THR A 59 -5.01 7.65 21.33
CA THR A 59 -3.72 6.96 21.22
C THR A 59 -3.73 6.04 20.01
N ILE A 60 -2.87 6.32 19.03
CA ILE A 60 -2.67 5.49 17.85
C ILE A 60 -1.61 4.46 18.20
N HIS A 61 -1.98 3.18 18.13
CA HIS A 61 -1.04 2.08 18.27
C HIS A 61 -0.68 1.49 16.90
N GLY A 62 0.53 0.94 16.78
CA GLY A 62 0.98 0.38 15.52
C GLY A 62 2.35 -0.25 15.60
N ALA A 63 2.86 -0.66 14.43
CA ALA A 63 4.17 -1.26 14.26
C ALA A 63 5.02 -0.41 13.32
N VAL A 64 6.31 -0.25 13.64
CA VAL A 64 7.27 0.44 12.78
C VAL A 64 8.55 -0.37 12.72
N ALA A 65 9.14 -0.46 11.53
CA ALA A 65 10.45 -1.07 11.32
C ALA A 65 11.30 -0.19 10.39
N TRP A 66 12.58 -0.04 10.73
CA TRP A 66 13.62 0.50 9.85
C TRP A 66 14.51 -0.65 9.41
N ALA A 67 14.70 -0.76 8.09
CA ALA A 67 15.52 -1.80 7.50
C ALA A 67 16.47 -1.22 6.44
N HIS A 68 17.61 -1.87 6.27
CA HIS A 68 18.57 -1.60 5.20
C HIS A 68 19.04 -2.92 4.59
N GLY A 69 18.84 -3.09 3.28
CA GLY A 69 19.09 -4.37 2.62
C GLY A 69 18.21 -5.47 3.23
N THR A 70 18.85 -6.49 3.80
CA THR A 70 18.18 -7.61 4.50
C THR A 70 18.07 -7.42 6.01
N ASP A 71 18.67 -6.35 6.54
CA ASP A 71 18.86 -6.20 7.97
C ASP A 71 17.82 -5.23 8.55
N VAL A 72 17.09 -5.70 9.56
CA VAL A 72 16.22 -4.84 10.37
C VAL A 72 17.09 -4.14 11.40
N ILE A 73 17.25 -2.83 11.25
CA ILE A 73 18.06 -1.99 12.14
C ILE A 73 17.30 -1.73 13.45
N HIS A 74 15.99 -1.53 13.36
CA HIS A 74 15.14 -1.27 14.52
C HIS A 74 13.68 -1.65 14.21
N SER A 75 12.94 -2.14 15.20
CA SER A 75 11.50 -2.31 15.07
C SER A 75 10.80 -2.35 16.43
N PHE A 76 9.56 -1.88 16.47
CA PHE A 76 8.67 -2.00 17.62
C PHE A 76 7.20 -2.13 17.17
N GLY A 77 6.32 -2.59 18.06
CA GLY A 77 4.89 -2.79 17.77
C GLY A 77 4.49 -4.13 17.16
N GLY A 78 5.30 -5.18 17.36
CA GLY A 78 4.98 -6.56 16.94
C GLY A 78 5.11 -6.85 15.45
N ASN A 79 4.92 -8.12 15.08
CA ASN A 79 4.99 -8.62 13.69
C ASN A 79 3.62 -9.20 13.27
N VAL A 80 2.72 -8.35 12.79
CA VAL A 80 1.34 -8.74 12.44
C VAL A 80 1.20 -9.02 10.94
N LEU A 81 0.53 -10.11 10.60
CA LEU A 81 0.01 -10.29 9.25
C LEU A 81 -1.18 -9.35 9.00
N CYS A 82 -1.00 -8.34 8.16
CA CYS A 82 -2.05 -7.40 7.78
C CYS A 82 -2.19 -7.31 6.25
N TYR A 83 -3.35 -6.84 5.78
CA TYR A 83 -3.52 -6.57 4.36
C TYR A 83 -2.62 -5.40 3.95
N GLY A 84 -1.73 -5.63 2.98
CA GLY A 84 -0.88 -4.57 2.43
C GLY A 84 -1.65 -3.45 1.73
N ARG A 85 -2.87 -3.72 1.25
CA ARG A 85 -3.73 -2.74 0.54
C ARG A 85 -2.92 -2.03 -0.57
N SER A 86 -3.09 -0.71 -0.68
CA SER A 86 -2.36 0.13 -1.60
C SER A 86 -0.84 0.14 -1.40
N MET A 87 -0.26 -0.43 -0.32
CA MET A 87 1.20 -0.58 -0.22
C MET A 87 1.74 -1.64 -1.18
N MET A 88 0.86 -2.46 -1.77
CA MET A 88 1.24 -3.53 -2.69
C MET A 88 1.51 -3.06 -4.13
N LYS A 89 1.28 -1.78 -4.46
CA LYS A 89 1.49 -1.28 -5.85
C LYS A 89 2.88 -1.59 -6.41
N PRO A 90 3.99 -1.39 -5.66
CA PRO A 90 5.31 -1.70 -6.19
C PRO A 90 5.47 -3.18 -6.56
N LEU A 91 4.87 -4.09 -5.78
CA LEU A 91 4.87 -5.52 -6.08
C LEU A 91 3.99 -5.85 -7.28
N MET A 92 2.83 -5.20 -7.42
CA MET A 92 1.98 -5.34 -8.60
C MET A 92 2.69 -4.80 -9.86
N MET A 93 3.28 -3.61 -9.78
CA MET A 93 3.99 -2.96 -10.89
C MET A 93 5.26 -3.71 -11.30
N LYS A 94 5.92 -4.44 -10.38
CA LYS A 94 7.07 -5.31 -10.66
C LYS A 94 6.85 -6.20 -11.89
N THR A 95 5.62 -6.71 -12.06
CA THR A 95 5.25 -7.59 -13.19
C THR A 95 5.21 -6.88 -14.55
N PHE A 96 5.16 -5.55 -14.57
CA PHE A 96 5.07 -4.72 -15.76
C PHE A 96 6.31 -3.84 -15.99
N VAL A 97 7.31 -3.86 -15.10
CA VAL A 97 8.49 -2.99 -15.15
C VAL A 97 9.14 -3.00 -16.53
N ASP A 98 9.51 -4.17 -17.05
CA ASP A 98 10.24 -4.27 -18.32
C ASP A 98 9.44 -3.73 -19.53
N VAL A 99 8.12 -3.84 -19.47
CA VAL A 99 7.22 -3.36 -20.53
C VAL A 99 6.97 -1.85 -20.42
N LEU A 100 6.96 -1.31 -19.21
CA LEU A 100 6.68 0.10 -18.96
C LEU A 100 7.93 0.99 -18.92
N ASP A 101 9.12 0.42 -18.73
CA ASP A 101 10.33 1.17 -18.40
C ASP A 101 10.71 2.22 -19.46
N LYS A 102 10.56 1.88 -20.74
CA LYS A 102 10.83 2.78 -21.86
C LYS A 102 9.63 3.64 -22.27
N GLU A 103 8.45 3.30 -21.77
CA GLU A 103 7.17 3.86 -22.19
C GLU A 103 6.67 4.95 -21.24
N LEU A 104 7.15 4.95 -19.99
CA LEU A 104 6.76 5.89 -18.94
C LEU A 104 7.91 6.83 -18.58
N SER A 105 7.58 8.10 -18.34
CA SER A 105 8.49 9.05 -17.70
C SER A 105 8.69 8.69 -16.21
N TRP A 106 9.66 9.33 -15.55
CA TRP A 106 9.88 9.12 -14.11
C TRP A 106 8.68 9.54 -13.27
N GLU A 107 8.01 10.62 -13.63
CA GLU A 107 6.78 11.10 -12.98
C GLU A 107 5.65 10.08 -13.13
N GLN A 108 5.53 9.47 -14.32
CA GLN A 108 4.54 8.43 -14.58
C GLN A 108 4.86 7.12 -13.84
N LYS A 109 6.14 6.75 -13.74
CA LYS A 109 6.58 5.62 -12.90
C LYS A 109 6.26 5.87 -11.42
N ALA A 110 6.48 7.09 -10.95
CA ALA A 110 6.17 7.50 -9.57
C ALA A 110 4.65 7.46 -9.29
N ILE A 111 3.82 7.99 -10.20
CA ILE A 111 2.36 7.98 -9.99
C ILE A 111 1.79 6.55 -10.10
N ALA A 112 2.39 5.67 -10.89
CA ALA A 112 2.00 4.26 -10.99
C ALA A 112 2.21 3.48 -9.68
N CYS A 113 3.21 3.86 -8.88
CA CYS A 113 3.56 3.18 -7.63
C CYS A 113 3.03 3.88 -6.37
N SER A 114 2.37 5.03 -6.50
CA SER A 114 1.96 5.86 -5.35
C SER A 114 0.45 5.88 -5.12
N SER A 115 0.07 6.37 -3.95
CA SER A 115 -1.33 6.67 -3.61
C SER A 115 -1.47 8.17 -3.55
N HIS A 116 -1.96 8.79 -4.63
CA HIS A 116 -1.93 10.25 -4.77
C HIS A 116 -3.17 10.94 -4.20
N ASN A 117 -3.04 12.21 -3.84
CA ASN A 117 -4.11 12.98 -3.16
C ASN A 117 -5.19 13.55 -4.10
N GLY A 118 -5.16 13.21 -5.38
CA GLY A 118 -6.07 13.78 -6.39
C GLY A 118 -5.79 15.25 -6.78
N ASP A 119 -4.60 15.78 -6.46
CA ASP A 119 -4.17 17.12 -6.86
C ASP A 119 -3.98 17.24 -8.38
N THR A 120 -4.02 18.46 -8.90
CA THR A 120 -3.99 18.74 -10.35
C THR A 120 -2.80 18.08 -11.07
N GLU A 121 -1.60 18.19 -10.51
CA GLU A 121 -0.38 17.61 -11.09
C GLU A 121 -0.42 16.08 -11.10
N HIS A 122 -0.86 15.47 -9.98
CA HIS A 122 -1.03 14.03 -9.87
C HIS A 122 -2.05 13.48 -10.88
N VAL A 123 -3.20 14.15 -10.99
CA VAL A 123 -4.27 13.79 -11.93
C VAL A 123 -3.78 13.92 -13.37
N SER A 124 -3.10 15.02 -13.70
CA SER A 124 -2.54 15.25 -15.03
C SER A 124 -1.51 14.19 -15.39
N THR A 125 -0.64 13.81 -14.44
CA THR A 125 0.38 12.77 -14.63
C THR A 125 -0.26 11.38 -14.80
N ALA A 126 -1.28 11.04 -14.00
CA ALA A 126 -2.00 9.77 -14.16
C ALA A 126 -2.73 9.69 -15.50
N GLN A 127 -3.38 10.78 -15.92
CA GLN A 127 -4.09 10.87 -17.20
C GLN A 127 -3.15 10.73 -18.39
N SER A 128 -1.94 11.30 -18.32
CA SER A 128 -0.98 11.30 -19.44
C SER A 128 -0.41 9.91 -19.77
N ILE A 129 -0.60 8.92 -18.88
CA ILE A 129 -0.20 7.53 -19.14
C ILE A 129 -1.04 6.90 -20.27
N LEU A 130 -2.31 7.31 -20.38
CA LEU A 130 -3.30 6.78 -21.32
C LEU A 130 -3.67 7.83 -22.37
N SER A 131 -4.01 7.40 -23.59
CA SER A 131 -4.65 8.33 -24.54
C SER A 131 -6.10 8.62 -24.12
N ASP A 132 -6.64 9.77 -24.54
CA ASP A 132 -8.01 10.20 -24.21
C ASP A 132 -9.07 9.14 -24.53
N SER A 133 -8.88 8.39 -25.63
CA SER A 133 -9.75 7.29 -26.04
C SER A 133 -9.76 6.11 -25.08
N GLU A 134 -8.73 5.97 -24.24
CA GLU A 134 -8.54 4.88 -23.28
C GLU A 134 -9.08 5.25 -21.89
N TRP A 135 -9.39 6.52 -21.63
CA TRP A 135 -9.86 6.98 -20.31
C TRP A 135 -11.16 6.31 -19.88
N GLY A 136 -12.03 5.94 -20.83
CA GLY A 136 -13.27 5.22 -20.57
C GLY A 136 -13.06 3.80 -20.01
N LEU A 137 -11.87 3.22 -20.15
CA LEU A 137 -11.53 1.91 -19.62
C LEU A 137 -11.27 1.93 -18.10
N MET A 138 -11.07 3.11 -17.51
CA MET A 138 -10.78 3.24 -16.08
C MET A 138 -11.90 2.64 -15.23
N GLN A 139 -11.52 1.77 -14.29
CA GLN A 139 -12.45 1.12 -13.35
C GLN A 139 -12.20 1.51 -11.90
N CYS A 140 -11.31 2.47 -11.62
CA CYS A 140 -11.17 3.01 -10.26
C CYS A 140 -12.53 3.51 -9.74
N PRO A 141 -12.85 3.30 -8.46
CA PRO A 141 -14.01 3.92 -7.84
C PRO A 141 -14.06 5.43 -8.08
N LEU A 142 -15.26 6.01 -8.06
CA LEU A 142 -15.40 7.46 -8.10
C LEU A 142 -14.94 8.03 -6.76
N ASP A 143 -14.10 9.06 -6.81
CA ASP A 143 -13.60 9.72 -5.61
C ASP A 143 -13.49 11.23 -5.84
N VAL A 144 -13.16 11.95 -4.78
CA VAL A 144 -12.82 13.36 -4.77
C VAL A 144 -11.39 13.55 -4.25
N PRO A 145 -10.72 14.68 -4.52
CA PRO A 145 -9.39 14.92 -3.97
C PRO A 145 -9.39 14.80 -2.45
N LEU A 146 -8.30 14.25 -1.90
CA LEU A 146 -8.13 14.00 -0.46
C LEU A 146 -8.08 15.32 0.32
N VAL A 147 -7.29 16.27 -0.18
CA VAL A 147 -7.20 17.61 0.41
C VAL A 147 -8.15 18.53 -0.33
N GLN A 148 -9.21 18.93 0.35
CA GLN A 148 -10.18 19.88 -0.16
C GLN A 148 -10.09 21.17 0.64
N PHE A 149 -9.81 22.27 -0.05
CA PHE A 149 -9.89 23.59 0.57
C PHE A 149 -11.35 24.03 0.65
N GLY A 150 -11.89 24.10 1.86
CA GLY A 150 -13.26 24.56 2.12
C GLY A 150 -14.33 23.51 1.81
N ARG A 151 -15.48 23.96 1.29
CA ARG A 151 -16.62 23.10 0.99
C ARG A 151 -16.30 22.18 -0.20
N GLN A 152 -16.74 20.92 -0.14
CA GLN A 152 -16.63 19.99 -1.26
C GLN A 152 -17.48 20.43 -2.45
N VAL A 153 -16.84 21.03 -3.47
CA VAL A 153 -17.50 21.48 -4.71
C VAL A 153 -17.17 20.58 -5.91
N ARG A 154 -16.16 19.71 -5.80
CA ARG A 154 -15.75 18.84 -6.90
C ARG A 154 -16.68 17.64 -7.04
N ARG A 155 -17.13 17.39 -8.28
CA ARG A 155 -17.86 16.17 -8.63
C ARG A 155 -16.91 14.97 -8.58
N PRO A 156 -17.33 13.82 -8.02
CA PRO A 156 -16.52 12.62 -8.00
C PRO A 156 -16.09 12.17 -9.40
N ARG A 157 -14.83 11.77 -9.55
CA ARG A 157 -14.24 11.25 -10.80
C ARG A 157 -13.27 10.13 -10.50
N ARG A 158 -13.12 9.19 -11.44
CA ARG A 158 -12.19 8.05 -11.32
C ARG A 158 -10.73 8.48 -11.16
N TRP A 159 -10.38 9.59 -11.77
CA TRP A 159 -9.03 10.17 -11.73
C TRP A 159 -8.65 10.79 -10.38
N PHE A 160 -9.62 11.06 -9.51
CA PHE A 160 -9.32 11.53 -8.16
C PHE A 160 -9.04 10.39 -7.19
N HIS A 161 -9.38 9.16 -7.56
CA HIS A 161 -9.12 8.00 -6.72
C HIS A 161 -7.62 7.79 -6.59
N THR A 162 -7.14 7.56 -5.36
CA THR A 162 -5.72 7.47 -5.01
C THR A 162 -4.94 6.44 -5.83
N CYS A 163 -5.59 5.41 -6.36
CA CYS A 163 -4.98 4.37 -7.21
C CYS A 163 -5.03 4.68 -8.71
N SER A 164 -5.49 5.85 -9.16
CA SER A 164 -5.74 6.08 -10.59
C SER A 164 -4.47 5.99 -11.45
N GLY A 165 -3.31 6.39 -10.92
CA GLY A 165 -2.02 6.21 -11.59
C GLY A 165 -1.65 4.73 -11.80
N GLU A 166 -1.84 3.88 -10.78
CA GLU A 166 -1.60 2.43 -10.87
C GLU A 166 -2.47 1.79 -11.95
N HIS A 167 -3.77 2.09 -11.92
CA HIS A 167 -4.73 1.55 -12.88
C HIS A 167 -4.43 1.99 -14.33
N ALA A 168 -4.01 3.25 -14.51
CA ALA A 168 -3.58 3.75 -15.81
C ALA A 168 -2.35 2.99 -16.33
N ALA A 169 -1.36 2.74 -15.46
CA ALA A 169 -0.17 1.96 -15.79
C ALA A 169 -0.50 0.50 -16.14
N ILE A 170 -1.41 -0.14 -15.39
CA ILE A 170 -1.89 -1.50 -15.70
C ILE A 170 -2.53 -1.53 -17.09
N LEU A 171 -3.45 -0.60 -17.37
CA LEU A 171 -4.11 -0.52 -18.69
C LEU A 171 -3.11 -0.32 -19.83
N LYS A 172 -2.10 0.54 -19.63
CA LYS A 172 -1.01 0.75 -20.59
C LYS A 172 -0.20 -0.52 -20.80
N ALA A 173 0.18 -1.20 -19.73
CA ALA A 173 0.97 -2.43 -19.79
C ALA A 173 0.23 -3.57 -20.50
N LEU A 174 -1.07 -3.76 -20.17
CA LEU A 174 -1.91 -4.76 -20.82
C LEU A 174 -2.01 -4.50 -22.33
N ARG A 175 -2.16 -3.24 -22.74
CA ARG A 175 -2.15 -2.87 -24.16
C ARG A 175 -0.84 -3.24 -24.85
N LEU A 176 0.29 -2.90 -24.25
CA LEU A 176 1.62 -3.19 -24.80
C LEU A 176 1.89 -4.70 -24.89
N LYS A 177 1.31 -5.49 -23.98
CA LYS A 177 1.34 -6.95 -24.01
C LYS A 177 0.29 -7.58 -24.94
N GLY A 178 -0.60 -6.80 -25.55
CA GLY A 178 -1.70 -7.31 -26.38
C GLY A 178 -2.80 -8.05 -25.60
N ILE A 179 -2.91 -7.84 -24.29
CA ILE A 179 -3.89 -8.49 -23.41
C ILE A 179 -5.20 -7.68 -23.39
N ASN A 180 -6.33 -8.38 -23.34
CA ASN A 180 -7.63 -7.71 -23.23
C ASN A 180 -7.72 -6.88 -21.94
N ARG A 181 -8.18 -5.64 -22.09
CA ARG A 181 -8.30 -4.65 -21.01
C ARG A 181 -9.71 -4.57 -20.43
N ALA A 182 -10.71 -5.15 -21.09
CA ALA A 182 -12.06 -5.20 -20.57
C ALA A 182 -12.08 -6.04 -19.28
N GLY A 183 -12.54 -5.45 -18.19
CA GLY A 183 -12.60 -6.14 -16.89
C GLY A 183 -11.23 -6.44 -16.29
N TYR A 184 -10.19 -5.65 -16.56
CA TYR A 184 -8.82 -5.87 -16.02
C TYR A 184 -8.72 -5.90 -14.48
N THR A 185 -9.77 -5.49 -13.77
CA THR A 185 -9.84 -5.57 -12.30
C THR A 185 -10.43 -6.88 -11.80
N LEU A 186 -10.95 -7.71 -12.70
CA LEU A 186 -11.55 -9.01 -12.38
C LEU A 186 -10.52 -10.12 -12.58
N PRO A 187 -10.60 -11.21 -11.81
CA PRO A 187 -9.94 -12.44 -12.15
C PRO A 187 -10.42 -12.86 -13.55
N GLN A 188 -9.50 -12.88 -14.50
CA GLN A 188 -9.76 -13.41 -15.83
C GLN A 188 -9.65 -14.93 -15.69
N SER A 189 -10.78 -15.63 -15.77
CA SER A 189 -10.78 -17.08 -15.99
C SER A 189 -10.36 -17.31 -17.44
N ASP A 190 -9.20 -17.94 -17.63
CA ASP A 190 -8.91 -18.61 -18.90
C ASP A 190 -9.95 -19.71 -19.18
#